data_AF-A0A661RNP4-F1
#
_entry.id   AF-A0A661RNP4-F1
#
_cell.length_a   1.000
_cell.length_b   1.000
_cell.length_c   1.000
_cell.angle_alpha   90.00
_cell.angle_beta   90.00
_cell.angle_gamma   90.00
#
_symmetry.space_group_name_H-M   'P 1'
#
loop_
_entity.id
_entity.type
_entity.pdbx_description
1 polymer ?
#
loop_
_entity_poly.entity_id
_entity_poly.type
_entity_poly.pdbx_seq_one_letter_code
_entity_poly.pdbx_strand_id
1 'polypeptide(L)' 'MKSVLHLKEEVGNKDRKFGSLLSYYPVMIQNQEGHETPALFTQAQIEEAQERAARNPEDIPEESFWGSIFG' A
#
# COMPACT_ATOMS: atom_id res chain seq x y z
N MET A 1 0.47 11.52 8.53
CA MET A 1 1.38 10.70 7.71
C MET A 1 0.68 10.40 6.40
N LYS A 2 1.30 10.65 5.24
CA LYS A 2 0.71 10.28 3.94
C LYS A 2 1.21 8.89 3.57
N SER A 3 0.37 7.87 3.72
CA SER A 3 0.68 6.51 3.28
C SER A 3 0.54 6.43 1.76
N VAL A 4 1.65 6.33 1.04
CA VAL A 4 1.68 6.31 -0.44
C VAL A 4 2.46 5.10 -0.92
N LEU A 5 1.85 4.32 -1.81
CA LEU A 5 2.53 3.27 -2.56
C LEU A 5 2.97 3.82 -3.93
N HIS A 6 4.27 3.75 -4.23
CA HIS A 6 4.81 4.24 -5.49
C HIS A 6 4.91 3.11 -6.52
N LEU A 7 4.01 3.09 -7.51
CA LEU A 7 4.00 2.04 -8.55
C LEU A 7 5.24 2.08 -9.47
N LYS A 8 6.05 3.14 -9.43
CA LYS A 8 7.34 3.19 -10.13
C LYS A 8 8.42 2.31 -9.47
N GLU A 9 8.20 1.84 -8.24
CA GLU A 9 9.15 1.03 -7.47
C GLU A 9 8.96 -0.47 -7.69
N GLU A 10 8.28 -0.85 -8.79
CA GLU A 10 8.10 -2.23 -9.21
C GLU A 10 9.44 -2.99 -9.28
N VAL A 11 9.52 -4.10 -8.55
CA VAL A 11 10.70 -4.97 -8.54
C VAL A 11 10.39 -6.24 -9.29
N GLY A 12 11.13 -6.48 -10.38
CA GLY A 12 11.09 -7.74 -11.11
C GLY A 12 11.54 -8.91 -10.25
N ASN A 13 10.79 -10.01 -10.31
CA ASN A 13 11.10 -11.23 -9.57
C ASN A 13 12.27 -11.98 -10.24
N LYS A 14 13.47 -11.84 -9.66
CA LYS A 14 14.72 -12.37 -10.23
C LYS A 14 14.90 -13.88 -10.04
N ASP A 15 14.19 -14.49 -9.08
CA ASP A 15 14.35 -15.90 -8.72
C ASP A 15 12.97 -16.58 -8.66
N ARG A 16 12.33 -16.66 -9.84
CA ARG A 16 10.94 -17.11 -10.00
C ARG A 16 10.78 -18.55 -9.50
N LYS A 17 10.01 -18.72 -8.44
CA LYS A 17 9.47 -20.03 -8.04
C LYS A 17 8.23 -20.33 -8.87
N PHE A 18 7.93 -21.61 -9.11
CA PHE A 18 6.73 -22.00 -9.82
C PHE A 18 5.49 -21.38 -9.14
N GLY A 19 4.68 -20.64 -9.90
CA GLY A 19 3.51 -19.92 -9.39
C GLY A 19 3.73 -18.46 -8.94
N SER A 20 4.97 -17.94 -8.95
CA SER A 20 5.23 -16.53 -8.62
C SER A 20 5.05 -15.58 -9.80
N LEU A 21 4.60 -14.35 -9.53
CA LEU A 21 4.40 -13.29 -10.54
C LEU A 21 5.74 -12.70 -11.03
N LEU A 22 5.66 -11.98 -12.15
CA LEU A 22 6.81 -11.36 -12.82
C LEU A 22 7.39 -10.20 -12.02
N SER A 23 6.58 -9.54 -11.21
CA SER A 23 6.93 -8.34 -10.49
C SER A 23 6.05 -8.10 -9.27
N TYR A 24 6.57 -7.29 -8.36
CA TYR A 24 5.90 -6.91 -7.12
C TYR A 24 6.19 -5.45 -6.78
N TYR A 25 5.27 -4.83 -6.05
CA TYR A 25 5.41 -3.49 -5.49
C TYR A 25 5.76 -3.61 -4.00
N PRO A 26 7.00 -3.26 -3.60
CA PRO A 26 7.41 -3.36 -2.21
C PRO A 26 6.79 -2.24 -1.37
N VAL A 27 6.45 -2.55 -0.13
CA VAL A 27 5.99 -1.56 0.86
C VAL A 27 6.39 -1.98 2.26
N MET A 28 6.60 -1.01 3.15
CA MET A 28 6.75 -1.24 4.57
C MET A 28 5.39 -1.08 5.26
N ILE A 29 4.91 -2.13 5.92
CA ILE A 29 3.69 -2.11 6.71
C ILE A 29 4.07 -1.96 8.18
N GLN A 30 3.59 -0.91 8.81
CA GLN A 30 3.68 -0.72 10.25
C GLN A 30 2.42 -1.28 10.92
N ASN A 31 2.58 -2.15 11.92
CA ASN A 31 1.47 -2.65 12.73
C ASN A 31 1.09 -1.64 13.84
N GLN A 32 0.07 -1.96 14.64
CA GLN A 32 -0.41 -1.10 15.73
C GLN A 32 0.62 -0.88 16.85
N GLU A 33 1.62 -1.75 16.97
CA GLU A 33 2.71 -1.67 17.96
C GLU A 33 3.91 -0.86 17.42
N GLY A 34 3.84 -0.37 16.18
CA GLY A 34 4.92 0.37 15.53
C GLY A 34 5.95 -0.51 14.82
N HIS A 35 5.79 -1.83 14.82
CA HIS A 35 6.71 -2.75 14.13
C HIS A 35 6.51 -2.70 12.61
N GLU A 36 7.61 -2.49 11.89
CA GLU A 36 7.62 -2.44 10.43
C GLU A 36 8.00 -3.79 9.83
N THR A 37 7.24 -4.23 8.83
CA THR A 37 7.50 -5.47 8.08
C THR A 37 7.42 -5.22 6.58
N PRO A 38 8.33 -5.79 5.77
CA PRO A 38 8.24 -5.68 4.32
C PRO A 38 7.08 -6.54 3.80
N ALA A 39 6.31 -5.97 2.88
CA ALA A 39 5.26 -6.66 2.13
C ALA A 39 5.46 -6.47 0.63
N LEU A 40 4.94 -7.43 -0.15
CA LEU A 40 4.98 -7.41 -1.60
C LEU A 40 3.55 -7.46 -2.12
N PHE A 41 3.14 -6.38 -2.79
CA PHE A 41 1.86 -6.33 -3.47
C PHE A 41 1.99 -6.65 -4.95
N THR A 42 0.93 -7.18 -5.51
CA THR A 42 0.78 -7.44 -6.94
C THR A 42 -0.10 -6.38 -7.55
N GLN A 43 0.00 -6.19 -8.87
CA GLN A 43 -0.86 -5.24 -9.59
C GLN A 43 -2.36 -5.51 -9.34
N ALA A 44 -2.78 -6.79 -9.41
CA ALA A 44 -4.17 -7.18 -9.18
C ALA A 44 -4.67 -6.85 -7.76
N GLN A 45 -3.84 -7.04 -6.74
CA GLN A 45 -4.20 -6.69 -5.35
C GLN A 45 -4.35 -5.17 -5.16
N ILE A 46 -3.55 -4.38 -5.87
CA ILE A 46 -3.62 -2.91 -5.84
C ILE A 46 -4.92 -2.46 -6.52
N GLU A 47 -5.25 -3.01 -7.68
CA GLU A 47 -6.49 -2.73 -8.40
C GLU A 47 -7.72 -3.09 -7.54
N GLU A 48 -7.74 -4.29 -6.95
CA GLU A 48 -8.81 -4.72 -6.03
C GLU A 48 -8.94 -3.77 -4.82
N ALA A 49 -7.82 -3.30 -4.26
CA ALA A 49 -7.84 -2.33 -3.16
C ALA A 49 -8.40 -0.98 -3.60
N GLN A 50 -8.05 -0.49 -4.80
CA GLN A 50 -8.59 0.73 -5.37
C GLN A 50 -10.10 0.64 -5.62
N GLU A 51 -10.58 -0.50 -6.13
CA GLU A 51 -12.02 -0.75 -6.32
C GLU A 51 -12.78 -0.81 -5.00
N ARG A 52 -12.18 -1.35 -3.93
CA ARG A 52 -12.77 -1.32 -2.59
C ARG A 52 -12.87 0.10 -2.05
N ALA A 53 -11.82 0.90 -2.20
CA ALA A 53 -11.83 2.31 -1.78
C ALA A 53 -12.86 3.14 -2.56
N ALA A 54 -13.00 2.91 -3.87
CA ALA A 54 -14.00 3.58 -4.69
C ALA A 54 -15.45 3.23 -4.29
N ARG A 55 -15.67 2.00 -3.79
CA ARG A 55 -16.99 1.54 -3.33
C ARG A 55 -17.33 1.97 -1.89
N ASN A 56 -16.33 2.19 -1.04
CA ASN A 56 -16.49 2.54 0.37
C ASN A 56 -15.62 3.79 0.69
N PRO A 57 -15.94 4.96 0.13
CA PRO A 57 -15.15 6.18 0.35
C PRO A 57 -15.08 6.61 1.84
N GLU A 58 -16.06 6.22 2.67
CA GLU A 58 -16.14 6.47 4.11
C GLU A 58 -15.05 5.76 4.94
N ASP A 59 -14.50 4.67 4.42
CA ASP A 59 -13.43 3.91 5.09
C ASP A 59 -12.05 4.56 4.91
N ILE A 60 -11.95 5.57 4.03
CA ILE A 60 -10.74 6.35 3.87
C ILE A 60 -10.76 7.48 4.91
N PRO A 61 -9.80 7.55 5.84
CA PRO A 61 -9.77 8.61 6.84
C PRO A 61 -9.68 9.97 6.14
N GLU A 62 -10.66 10.84 6.38
CA GLU A 62 -10.59 12.23 5.96
C GLU A 62 -9.35 12.85 6.63
N GLU A 63 -8.49 13.54 5.87
CA GLU A 63 -7.39 14.31 6.44
C GLU A 63 -7.99 15.30 7.44
N SER A 64 -7.89 14.97 8.73
CA SER A 64 -8.53 15.74 9.78
C SER A 64 -7.89 17.13 9.80
N PHE A 65 -8.66 18.13 9.35
CA PHE A 65 -8.35 19.56 9.24
C PHE A 65 -7.77 20.19 10.53
N TRP A 66 -7.77 19.47 11.65
CA TRP A 66 -7.26 19.93 12.95
C TRP A 66 -5.75 19.79 13.13
N GLY A 67 -5.06 19.05 12.26
CA GLY A 67 -3.59 18.90 12.32
C GLY A 67 -2.78 20.13 11.86
N SER A 68 -3.42 21.10 11.20
CA SER A 68 -2.76 22.27 10.59
C SER A 68 -2.92 23.58 11.37
N ILE A 69 -3.74 23.61 12.44
CA ILE A 69 -4.08 24.85 13.16
C ILE A 69 -3.33 24.98 14.51
N PHE A 70 -2.70 23.91 15.01
CA PHE A 70 -1.90 23.93 16.24
C PHE A 70 -0.39 23.67 16.01
N GLY A 71 0.11 23.98 14.82
CA GLY A 71 1.55 23.99 14.49
C GLY A 71 2.16 25.37 14.57
#